data_AF-A0A1E7Z2Q9-F1
#
_entry.id   AF-A0A1E7Z2Q9-F1
#
_cell.length_a   1.000
_cell.length_b   1.000
_cell.length_c   1.000
_cell.angle_alpha   90.00
_cell.angle_beta   90.00
_cell.angle_gamma   90.00
#
_symmetry.space_group_name_H-M   'P 1'
#
loop_
_entity.id
_entity.type
_entity.pdbx_description
1 polymer ?
#
loop_
_entity_poly.entity_id
_entity_poly.type
_entity_poly.pdbx_seq_one_letter_code
_entity_poly.pdbx_strand_id
1 'polypeptide(L)'
;MAINTSMLTVGSAWIQVTDGTQTKTVQVLSGAVRLADATTNPGNGFWQGHMLTDNDDNWATITPPTIAWIRTASNDGDSAEVSIS
;
A
#
# COMPACT_ATOMS: atom_id res chain seq x y z
N MET A 1 -16.46 11.40 -12.80
CA MET A 1 -15.37 10.41 -12.85
C MET A 1 -15.57 9.46 -11.69
N ALA A 2 -15.79 8.17 -11.97
CA ALA A 2 -15.89 7.17 -10.91
C ALA A 2 -14.49 6.97 -10.32
N ILE A 3 -14.29 7.39 -9.08
CA ILE A 3 -13.17 6.93 -8.27
C ILE A 3 -13.47 5.46 -8.02
N ASN A 4 -12.76 4.58 -8.73
CA ASN A 4 -12.93 3.14 -8.64
C ASN A 4 -12.24 2.65 -7.36
N THR A 5 -12.82 2.99 -6.22
CA THR A 5 -12.35 2.58 -4.91
C THR A 5 -12.43 1.07 -4.81
N SER A 6 -11.29 0.40 -4.91
CA SER A 6 -11.18 -1.05 -4.86
C SER A 6 -10.63 -1.45 -3.50
N MET A 7 -11.38 -2.26 -2.76
CA MET A 7 -10.91 -2.84 -1.52
C MET A 7 -10.01 -4.04 -1.83
N LEU A 8 -8.85 -4.06 -1.20
CA LEU A 8 -7.84 -5.09 -1.37
C LEU A 8 -7.38 -5.55 0.00
N THR A 9 -7.36 -6.86 0.20
CA THR A 9 -6.74 -7.47 1.37
C THR A 9 -5.26 -7.70 1.06
N VAL A 10 -4.40 -7.02 1.80
CA VAL A 10 -2.95 -7.10 1.72
C VAL A 10 -2.48 -8.14 2.72
N GLY A 11 -1.62 -9.05 2.29
CA GLY A 11 -0.95 -10.02 3.15
C GLY A 11 0.54 -9.72 3.29
N SER A 12 1.30 -10.76 3.63
CA SER A 12 2.77 -10.68 3.74
C SER A 12 3.48 -10.46 2.39
N ALA A 13 2.76 -10.64 1.27
CA ALA A 13 3.27 -10.41 -0.07
C ALA A 13 3.15 -8.94 -0.49
N TRP A 14 4.14 -8.44 -1.21
CA TRP A 14 4.09 -7.11 -1.83
C TRP A 14 3.08 -7.09 -2.97
N ILE A 15 2.11 -6.19 -2.89
CA ILE A 15 1.11 -5.94 -3.92
C ILE A 15 1.37 -4.57 -4.53
N GLN A 16 1.40 -4.51 -5.85
CA GLN A 16 1.55 -3.26 -6.59
C GLN A 16 0.23 -2.47 -6.51
N VAL A 17 0.30 -1.21 -6.07
CA VAL A 17 -0.87 -0.33 -5.97
C VAL A 17 -1.03 0.49 -7.24
N THR A 18 0.07 1.06 -7.72
CA THR A 18 0.10 1.98 -8.85
C THR A 18 1.19 1.60 -9.84
N ASP A 19 0.94 1.87 -11.11
CA ASP A 19 1.88 1.67 -12.23
C ASP A 19 2.65 2.96 -12.55
N GLY A 20 2.57 3.98 -11.70
CA GLY A 20 3.27 5.26 -11.88
C GLY A 20 2.68 6.16 -12.97
N THR A 21 1.56 5.79 -13.59
CA THR A 21 0.91 6.58 -14.65
C THR A 21 -0.20 7.48 -14.15
N GLN A 22 -0.83 7.13 -13.02
CA GLN A 22 -1.97 7.85 -12.44
C GLN A 22 -1.78 8.05 -10.95
N THR A 23 -2.26 9.19 -10.45
CA THR A 23 -2.32 9.45 -9.02
C THR A 23 -3.31 8.48 -8.40
N LYS A 24 -2.87 7.77 -7.37
CA LYS A 24 -3.70 6.84 -6.61
C LYS A 24 -3.62 7.16 -5.14
N THR A 25 -4.73 7.00 -4.43
CA THR A 25 -4.76 7.13 -2.98
C THR A 25 -5.01 5.77 -2.37
N VAL A 26 -4.15 5.36 -1.45
CA VAL A 26 -4.29 4.16 -0.64
C VAL A 26 -4.76 4.58 0.73
N GLN A 27 -5.76 3.90 1.26
CA GLN A 27 -6.21 4.09 2.63
C GLN A 27 -6.32 2.73 3.31
N VAL A 28 -5.65 2.58 4.44
CA VAL A 28 -5.79 1.46 5.37
C VAL A 28 -7.11 1.60 6.11
N LEU A 29 -7.93 0.59 5.98
CA LEU A 29 -9.19 0.45 6.70
C LEU A 29 -9.01 -0.34 7.99
N SER A 30 -8.11 -1.34 7.98
CA SER A 30 -7.87 -2.23 9.11
C SER A 30 -6.45 -2.78 9.10
N GLY A 31 -5.84 -2.84 10.28
CA GLY A 31 -4.47 -3.34 10.48
C GLY A 31 -3.39 -2.33 10.12
N ALA A 32 -2.20 -2.84 9.82
CA ALA A 32 -1.05 -2.02 9.48
C ALA A 32 -0.42 -2.51 8.17
N VAL A 33 -0.17 -1.57 7.25
CA VAL A 33 0.56 -1.83 6.02
C VAL A 33 1.81 -0.98 5.95
N ARG A 34 2.72 -1.42 5.11
CA ARG A 34 3.91 -0.68 4.74
C ARG A 34 3.86 -0.38 3.26
N LEU A 35 4.00 0.88 2.93
CA LEU A 35 4.08 1.41 1.58
C LEU A 35 5.54 1.66 1.22
N ALA A 36 5.98 1.08 0.12
CA ALA A 36 7.29 1.27 -0.47
C ALA A 36 7.13 1.90 -1.86
N ASP A 37 7.73 3.05 -2.05
CA ASP A 37 7.96 3.65 -3.37
C ASP A 37 9.12 2.93 -4.05
N ALA A 38 8.80 2.01 -4.96
CA ALA A 38 9.79 1.25 -5.69
C ALA A 38 9.30 0.94 -7.10
N THR A 39 10.16 1.17 -8.09
CA THR A 39 9.88 0.84 -9.49
C THR A 39 9.80 -0.68 -9.74
N THR A 40 10.36 -1.46 -8.83
CA THR A 40 10.38 -2.93 -8.88
C THR A 40 9.99 -3.50 -7.52
N ASN A 41 9.59 -4.78 -7.47
CA ASN A 41 9.20 -5.42 -6.22
C ASN A 41 10.32 -5.27 -5.17
N PRO A 42 10.06 -4.64 -4.01
CA PRO A 42 11.09 -4.38 -3.01
C PRO A 42 11.71 -5.65 -2.41
N GLY A 43 11.01 -6.78 -2.49
CA GLY A 43 11.41 -8.05 -1.90
C GLY A 43 11.19 -8.09 -0.38
N ASN A 44 11.29 -9.29 0.21
CA ASN A 44 10.96 -9.51 1.62
C ASN A 44 11.83 -8.72 2.62
N GLY A 45 13.01 -8.26 2.21
CA GLY A 45 13.96 -7.52 3.05
C GLY A 45 13.79 -6.00 3.01
N PHE A 46 12.78 -5.46 2.30
CA PHE A 46 12.61 -4.01 2.22
C PHE A 46 11.90 -3.47 3.46
N TRP A 47 12.67 -2.81 4.31
CA TRP A 47 12.21 -2.20 5.56
C TRP A 47 12.18 -0.67 5.52
N GLN A 48 12.44 -0.08 4.36
CA GLN A 48 12.39 1.37 4.17
C GLN A 48 11.07 1.70 3.47
N GLY A 49 10.23 2.52 4.08
CA GLY A 49 8.90 2.81 3.55
C GLY A 49 8.02 3.46 4.59
N HIS A 50 6.93 4.06 4.12
CA HIS A 50 5.92 4.66 4.98
C HIS A 50 5.08 3.56 5.62
N MET A 51 4.94 3.59 6.94
CA MET A 51 4.04 2.69 7.66
C MET A 51 2.71 3.39 7.83
N LEU A 52 1.65 2.78 7.33
CA LEU A 52 0.28 3.26 7.43
C LEU A 52 -0.44 2.33 8.39
N THR A 53 -1.04 2.89 9.43
CA THR A 53 -1.79 2.11 10.42
C THR A 53 -3.22 2.60 10.45
N ASP A 54 -4.16 1.73 10.77
CA ASP A 54 -5.56 2.09 10.95
C ASP A 54 -5.76 3.17 12.03
N ASN A 55 -4.82 3.30 12.96
CA ASN A 55 -4.88 4.22 14.11
C ASN A 55 -4.17 5.57 13.87
N ASP A 56 -3.19 5.64 12.97
CA ASP A 56 -2.40 6.84 12.69
C ASP A 56 -1.85 6.80 11.25
N ASP A 57 -2.02 7.91 10.53
CA ASP A 57 -1.71 8.04 9.09
C ASP A 57 -2.24 6.84 8.28
N ASN A 58 -3.57 6.63 8.33
CA ASN A 58 -4.20 5.51 7.64
C ASN A 58 -4.34 5.71 6.13
N TRP A 59 -3.77 6.74 5.52
CA TRP A 59 -3.87 6.95 4.08
C TRP A 59 -2.61 7.60 3.50
N ALA A 60 -2.35 7.32 2.22
CA ALA A 60 -1.23 7.87 1.46
C ALA A 60 -1.65 8.11 0.02
N THR A 61 -1.26 9.26 -0.52
CA THR A 61 -1.42 9.57 -1.95
C THR A 61 -0.10 9.36 -2.68
N ILE A 62 -0.13 8.53 -3.72
CA ILE A 62 1.00 8.29 -4.61
C ILE A 62 0.76 9.06 -5.91
N THR A 63 1.71 9.91 -6.28
CA THR A 63 1.67 10.70 -7.52
C THR A 63 2.59 10.09 -8.59
N PRO A 64 2.22 10.18 -9.88
CA PRO A 64 3.11 9.87 -11.00
C PRO A 64 4.41 10.69 -10.91
N PRO A 65 5.58 10.15 -11.32
CA PRO A 65 5.82 8.85 -11.96
C PRO A 65 6.09 7.69 -10.98
N THR A 66 5.69 7.83 -9.72
CA THR A 66 6.08 6.90 -8.65
C THR A 66 5.25 5.61 -8.67
N ILE A 67 5.93 4.47 -8.76
CA ILE A 67 5.35 3.14 -8.56
C ILE A 67 5.42 2.82 -7.06
N ALA A 68 4.29 2.42 -6.48
CA ALA A 68 4.21 2.06 -5.07
C ALA A 68 3.69 0.65 -4.87
N TRP A 69 4.27 0.00 -3.86
CA TRP A 69 3.97 -1.34 -3.41
C TRP A 69 3.52 -1.28 -1.95
N ILE A 70 2.60 -2.14 -1.58
CA ILE A 70 2.15 -2.29 -0.20
C ILE A 70 2.25 -3.74 0.25
N ARG A 71 2.59 -3.95 1.52
CA ARG A 71 2.51 -5.24 2.20
C ARG A 71 2.05 -5.05 3.63
N THR A 72 1.67 -6.10 4.34
CA THR A 72 1.40 -6.00 5.78
C THR A 72 2.66 -5.65 6.56
N ALA A 73 2.51 -4.86 7.62
CA ALA A 73 3.61 -4.51 8.49
C ALA A 73 4.04 -5.69 9.39
N SER A 74 3.09 -6.58 9.73
CA SER A 74 3.39 -7.81 10.46
C SER A 74 3.94 -8.88 9.52
N ASN A 75 5.06 -9.49 9.90
CA ASN A 75 5.59 -10.67 9.21
C ASN A 75 4.77 -11.95 9.48
N ASP A 76 3.91 -11.94 10.50
CA ASP A 76 3.29 -13.13 11.09
C ASP A 76 1.90 -13.48 10.52
N GLY A 77 1.74 -13.35 9.20
CA GLY A 77 0.50 -13.76 8.53
C GLY A 77 -0.73 -12.88 8.81
N ASP A 78 -0.56 -11.70 9.42
CA ASP A 78 -1.63 -10.71 9.47
C ASP A 78 -2.05 -10.31 8.06
N SER A 79 -3.35 -10.02 7.94
CA SER A 79 -3.95 -9.42 6.76
C SER A 79 -4.37 -8.00 7.12
N ALA A 80 -4.11 -7.06 6.22
CA ALA A 80 -4.54 -5.68 6.36
C ALA A 80 -5.50 -5.34 5.23
N GLU A 81 -6.54 -4.58 5.54
CA GLU A 81 -7.52 -4.16 4.56
C GLU A 81 -7.19 -2.75 4.10
N VAL A 82 -7.07 -2.56 2.80
CA VAL A 82 -6.83 -1.25 2.21
C VAL A 82 -7.86 -0.96 1.12
N SER A 83 -8.19 0.31 0.93
CA SER A 83 -8.92 0.82 -0.22
C SER A 83 -7.97 1.60 -1.11
N ILE A 84 -8.10 1.42 -2.43
CA ILE A 84 -7.29 2.12 -3.43
C ILE A 84 -8.25 2.87 -4.35
N SER A 85 -8.08 4.19 -4.48
CA SER A 85 -8.92 5.08 -5.31
C SER A 85 -8.11 5.89 -6.31
#